data_AF-A0A1V4AZ92-F1
#
_entry.id   AF-A0A1V4AZ92-F1
#
_cell.length_a   1.000
_cell.length_b   1.000
_cell.length_c   1.000
_cell.angle_alpha   90.00
_cell.angle_beta   90.00
_cell.angle_gamma   90.00
#
_symmetry.space_group_name_H-M   'P 1'
#
loop_
_entity.id
_entity.type
_entity.pdbx_description
1 polymer ?
#
loop_
_entity_poly.entity_id
_entity_poly.type
_entity_poly.pdbx_seq_one_letter_code
_entity_poly.pdbx_strand_id
1 'polypeptide(L)'
;MKRLNQLHDVIDNFDENVVLLDNNSGENLKKIIQSINPNELFKKVFLEELDDNYIESEKLIKKYINHLQRDSEVLELAIKEIEEGFQRIEQQKQNAIQEVRSQNTEQAKYFIINKVTETIMDRREYLAQLALNNKYQFQEELNETVRNNLSCELKKYLKEMSDKAIYDFQSEIDSLNFLKEFDPNLVDDIVAKIQKDIEKSDTSIDLGEITSGIATLIGLLAGTVGAILKKVLDVLNAIPIIGSIWNSLFGSSNDERYKAEAARQEAIYKIEDIIAKDIVMKIKSSLEREIPKILTNALESMVATIANEFNQQLKSAQTAQKDALEVKNKDRASIEQNIQQLETVLSQLANLKQQYLK
;
A
#
# COMPACT_ATOMS: atom_id res chain seq x y z
N MET A 1 14.60 7.89 2.24
CA MET A 1 13.87 8.91 1.45
C MET A 1 13.26 10.01 2.31
N LYS A 2 12.55 9.74 3.43
CA LYS A 2 11.97 10.78 4.32
C LYS A 2 12.94 11.92 4.71
N ARG A 3 14.17 11.60 5.12
CA ARG A 3 15.18 12.61 5.52
C ARG A 3 15.73 13.45 4.36
N LEU A 4 15.80 12.89 3.15
CA LEU A 4 16.17 13.64 1.93
C LEU A 4 15.07 14.64 1.56
N ASN A 5 13.80 14.26 1.73
CA ASN A 5 12.65 15.12 1.50
C ASN A 5 12.52 16.21 2.57
N GLN A 6 12.76 15.91 3.86
CA GLN A 6 12.80 16.93 4.92
C GLN A 6 13.95 17.93 4.74
N LEU A 7 15.13 17.47 4.27
CA LEU A 7 16.21 18.37 3.86
C LEU A 7 15.82 19.22 2.66
N HIS A 8 15.10 18.65 1.69
CA HIS A 8 14.58 19.38 0.53
C HIS A 8 13.58 20.46 0.95
N ASP A 9 12.61 20.14 1.81
CA ASP A 9 11.61 21.10 2.32
C ASP A 9 12.23 22.23 3.14
N VAL A 10 13.33 21.98 3.86
CA VAL A 10 14.07 23.03 4.59
C VAL A 10 14.89 23.91 3.66
N ILE A 11 15.42 23.35 2.56
CA ILE A 11 16.15 24.09 1.53
C ILE A 11 15.20 24.88 0.61
N ASP A 12 14.01 24.35 0.34
CA ASP A 12 13.00 24.98 -0.52
C ASP A 12 12.21 26.08 0.22
N ASN A 13 12.04 25.95 1.55
CA ASN A 13 11.46 27.01 2.39
C ASN A 13 12.49 28.07 2.85
N PHE A 14 13.61 28.20 2.15
CA PHE A 14 14.55 29.30 2.35
C PHE A 14 13.98 30.58 1.71
N ASP A 15 12.93 31.11 2.32
CA ASP A 15 12.11 32.20 1.78
C ASP A 15 12.68 33.59 2.13
N GLU A 16 13.99 33.76 1.95
CA GLU A 16 14.62 35.08 1.94
C GLU A 16 15.26 35.34 0.58
N ASN A 17 14.40 35.82 -0.33
CA ASN A 17 14.68 36.37 -1.66
C ASN A 17 15.20 35.35 -2.68
N VAL A 18 14.46 35.21 -3.78
CA VAL A 18 14.92 34.52 -5.00
C VAL A 18 16.22 35.19 -5.48
N VAL A 19 17.37 34.56 -5.22
CA VAL A 19 18.67 35.04 -5.70
C VAL A 19 18.92 34.45 -7.08
N LEU A 20 18.94 35.31 -8.11
CA LEU A 20 19.28 34.91 -9.48
C LEU A 20 20.70 34.34 -9.51
N LEU A 21 20.86 33.13 -10.06
CA LEU A 21 22.15 32.51 -10.33
C LEU A 21 22.74 33.13 -11.60
N ASP A 22 23.35 34.31 -11.47
CA ASP A 22 24.08 34.99 -12.55
C ASP A 22 25.60 34.71 -12.48
N ASN A 23 26.42 35.52 -13.16
CA ASN A 23 27.88 35.37 -13.21
C ASN A 23 28.61 35.45 -11.85
N ASN A 24 27.91 35.69 -10.73
CA ASN A 24 28.45 35.61 -9.36
C ASN A 24 27.94 34.40 -8.56
N SER A 25 27.49 33.34 -9.24
CA SER A 25 26.90 32.12 -8.65
C SER A 25 27.70 31.51 -7.50
N GLY A 26 29.04 31.56 -7.53
CA GLY A 26 29.87 31.03 -6.44
C GLY A 26 29.76 31.81 -5.12
N GLU A 27 29.70 33.14 -5.19
CA GLU A 27 29.54 34.00 -4.00
C GLU A 27 28.11 33.95 -3.46
N ASN A 28 27.11 33.82 -4.34
CA ASN A 28 25.71 33.66 -3.94
C ASN A 28 25.47 32.30 -3.26
N LEU A 29 26.02 31.20 -3.80
CA LEU A 29 25.97 29.89 -3.15
C LEU A 29 26.67 29.90 -1.79
N LYS A 30 27.82 30.57 -1.68
CA LYS A 30 28.55 30.73 -0.41
C LYS A 30 27.72 31.48 0.64
N LYS A 31 27.00 32.54 0.26
CA LYS A 31 26.08 33.26 1.15
C LYS A 31 24.92 32.38 1.61
N ILE A 32 24.32 31.60 0.71
CA ILE A 32 23.24 30.64 1.04
C ILE A 32 23.76 29.61 2.05
N ILE A 33 24.89 28.96 1.77
CA ILE A 33 25.49 27.97 2.67
C ILE A 33 25.83 28.59 4.03
N GLN A 34 26.35 29.82 4.07
CA GLN A 34 26.67 30.54 5.30
C GLN A 34 25.43 31.00 6.07
N SER A 35 24.29 31.19 5.41
CA SER A 35 23.01 31.55 6.03
C SER A 35 22.27 30.35 6.63
N ILE A 36 22.61 29.12 6.23
CA ILE A 36 22.07 27.91 6.85
C ILE A 36 22.58 27.85 8.29
N ASN A 37 21.67 28.01 9.25
CA ASN A 37 21.96 27.76 10.66
C ASN A 37 21.98 26.24 10.90
N PRO A 38 23.16 25.62 11.16
CA PRO A 38 23.25 24.17 11.30
C PRO A 38 22.42 23.63 12.47
N ASN A 39 22.22 24.43 13.52
CA ASN A 39 21.43 24.04 14.68
C ASN A 39 19.93 24.00 14.37
N GLU A 40 19.42 24.98 13.63
CA GLU A 40 18.01 25.00 13.18
C GLU A 40 17.73 23.88 12.17
N LEU A 41 18.66 23.64 11.24
CA LEU A 41 18.58 22.52 10.31
C LEU A 41 18.58 21.18 11.06
N PHE A 42 19.47 21.01 12.04
CA PHE A 42 19.52 19.81 12.88
C PHE A 42 18.20 19.63 13.64
N LYS A 43 17.64 20.69 14.24
CA LYS A 43 16.33 20.62 14.91
C LYS A 43 15.24 20.18 13.95
N LYS A 44 15.10 20.79 12.78
CA LYS A 44 14.04 20.42 11.82
C LYS A 44 14.17 18.99 11.30
N VAL A 45 15.39 18.49 11.12
CA VAL A 45 15.63 17.16 10.54
C VAL A 45 15.56 16.04 11.59
N PHE A 46 15.99 16.30 12.83
CA PHE A 46 16.19 15.24 13.83
C PHE A 46 15.37 15.40 15.11
N LEU A 47 14.82 16.58 15.43
CA LEU A 47 14.13 16.79 16.71
C LEU A 47 12.88 15.92 16.84
N GLU A 48 12.08 15.80 15.78
CA GLU A 48 10.87 14.95 15.75
C GLU A 48 11.24 13.48 16.05
N GLU A 49 12.24 12.94 15.37
CA GLU A 49 12.69 11.56 15.55
C GLU A 49 13.32 11.33 16.93
N LEU A 50 14.05 12.31 17.47
CA LEU A 50 14.61 12.23 18.82
C LEU A 50 13.52 12.30 19.90
N ASP A 51 12.46 13.09 19.69
CA ASP A 51 11.32 13.15 20.62
C ASP A 51 10.47 11.88 20.55
N ASP A 52 10.23 11.34 19.34
CA ASP A 52 9.57 10.05 19.15
C ASP A 52 10.33 8.92 19.87
N ASN A 53 11.65 8.84 19.68
CA ASN A 53 12.51 7.85 20.35
C ASN A 53 12.51 8.02 21.88
N TYR A 54 12.48 9.26 22.38
CA TYR A 54 12.33 9.54 23.80
C TYR A 54 10.99 9.01 24.32
N ILE A 55 9.88 9.34 23.65
CA ILE A 55 8.53 8.95 24.05
C ILE A 55 8.41 7.42 24.06
N GLU A 56 8.95 6.74 23.04
CA GLU A 56 8.96 5.28 22.96
C GLU A 56 9.78 4.66 24.09
N SER A 57 11.00 5.17 24.33
CA SER A 57 11.87 4.69 25.41
C SER A 57 11.26 4.92 26.80
N GLU A 58 10.65 6.09 27.02
CA GLU A 58 9.98 6.44 28.28
C GLU A 58 8.79 5.51 28.54
N LYS A 59 7.94 5.28 27.52
CA LYS A 59 6.81 4.36 27.60
C LYS A 59 7.28 2.93 27.93
N LEU A 60 8.32 2.44 27.25
CA LEU A 60 8.87 1.11 27.50
C LEU A 60 9.38 0.94 28.94
N ILE A 61 10.17 1.90 29.44
CA ILE A 61 10.71 1.83 30.81
C ILE A 61 9.57 1.86 31.84
N LYS A 62 8.56 2.73 31.67
CA LYS A 62 7.37 2.77 32.55
C LYS A 62 6.61 1.45 32.55
N LYS A 63 6.46 0.83 31.37
CA LYS A 63 5.81 -0.47 31.22
C LYS A 63 6.56 -1.57 31.99
N TYR A 64 7.89 -1.62 31.89
CA TYR A 64 8.71 -2.56 32.66
C TYR A 64 8.60 -2.34 34.18
N ILE A 65 8.63 -1.10 34.65
CA ILE A 65 8.44 -0.79 36.09
C ILE A 65 7.07 -1.31 36.57
N ASN A 66 6.01 -1.02 35.80
CA ASN A 66 4.65 -1.46 36.14
C ASN A 66 4.55 -3.00 36.22
N HIS A 67 5.12 -3.72 35.25
CA HIS A 67 5.14 -5.18 35.26
C HIS A 67 5.85 -5.75 36.50
N LEU A 68 7.00 -5.18 36.88
CA LEU A 68 7.77 -5.62 38.05
C LEU A 68 7.06 -5.29 39.38
N GLN A 69 6.17 -4.31 39.40
CA GLN A 69 5.37 -3.98 40.59
C GLN A 69 4.18 -4.94 40.79
N ARG A 70 3.66 -5.58 39.72
CA ARG A 70 2.49 -6.48 39.80
C ARG A 70 2.78 -7.80 40.51
N ASP A 71 1.81 -8.35 41.22
CA ASP A 71 1.95 -9.63 41.92
C ASP A 71 2.17 -10.82 40.96
N SER A 72 2.91 -11.84 41.42
CA SER A 72 3.22 -13.02 40.59
C SER A 72 1.97 -13.74 40.10
N GLU A 73 0.91 -13.82 40.92
CA GLU A 73 -0.39 -14.39 40.54
C GLU A 73 -1.04 -13.61 39.38
N VAL A 74 -0.91 -12.28 39.39
CA VAL A 74 -1.39 -11.39 38.32
C VAL A 74 -0.58 -11.62 37.03
N LEU A 75 0.74 -11.82 37.12
CA LEU A 75 1.57 -12.14 35.95
C LEU A 75 1.25 -13.52 35.36
N GLU A 76 1.02 -14.53 36.19
CA GLU A 76 0.65 -15.88 35.76
C GLU A 76 -0.73 -15.92 35.07
N LEU A 77 -1.71 -15.20 35.61
CA LEU A 77 -3.01 -15.00 34.96
C LEU A 77 -2.88 -14.29 33.60
N ALA A 78 -1.98 -13.29 33.51
CA ALA A 78 -1.71 -12.57 32.27
C ALA A 78 -1.18 -13.50 31.18
N ILE A 79 -0.20 -14.33 31.54
CA ILE A 79 0.43 -15.28 30.62
C ILE A 79 -0.61 -16.28 30.09
N LYS A 80 -1.48 -16.78 30.99
CA LYS A 80 -2.54 -17.72 30.61
C LYS A 80 -3.57 -17.09 29.67
N GLU A 81 -4.00 -15.87 29.93
CA GLU A 81 -4.96 -15.19 29.05
C GLU A 81 -4.35 -14.86 27.68
N ILE A 82 -3.05 -14.56 27.60
CA ILE A 82 -2.33 -14.45 26.32
C ILE A 82 -2.30 -15.79 25.57
N GLU A 83 -2.15 -16.91 26.28
CA GLU A 83 -2.22 -18.25 25.66
C GLU A 83 -3.61 -18.53 25.07
N GLU A 84 -4.68 -18.12 25.76
CA GLU A 84 -6.04 -18.15 25.23
C GLU A 84 -6.19 -17.21 24.02
N GLY A 85 -5.55 -16.04 24.04
CA GLY A 85 -5.49 -15.12 22.91
C GLY A 85 -4.86 -15.73 21.65
N PHE A 86 -3.76 -16.47 21.77
CA PHE A 86 -3.19 -17.18 20.62
C PHE A 86 -4.16 -18.18 19.99
N GLN A 87 -4.91 -18.92 20.81
CA GLN A 87 -5.90 -19.88 20.31
C GLN A 87 -7.04 -19.18 19.58
N ARG A 88 -7.50 -18.05 20.13
CA ARG A 88 -8.56 -17.25 19.53
C ARG A 88 -8.14 -16.60 18.21
N ILE A 89 -6.91 -16.07 18.11
CA ILE A 89 -6.36 -15.57 16.84
C ILE A 89 -6.28 -16.69 15.81
N GLU A 90 -5.80 -17.87 16.19
CA GLU A 90 -5.72 -18.99 15.26
C GLU A 90 -7.11 -19.42 14.78
N GLN A 91 -8.08 -19.52 15.69
CA GLN A 91 -9.47 -19.84 15.32
C GLN A 91 -10.06 -18.77 14.40
N GLN A 92 -9.86 -17.48 14.72
CA GLN A 92 -10.36 -16.39 13.90
C GLN A 92 -9.72 -16.35 12.51
N LYS A 93 -8.43 -16.68 12.40
CA LYS A 93 -7.74 -16.85 11.12
C LYS A 93 -8.39 -17.95 10.28
N GLN A 94 -8.68 -19.11 10.87
CA GLN A 94 -9.33 -20.21 10.15
C GLN A 94 -10.76 -19.84 9.71
N ASN A 95 -11.53 -19.19 10.59
CA ASN A 95 -12.87 -18.70 10.27
C ASN A 95 -12.84 -17.69 9.12
N ALA A 96 -11.93 -16.71 9.16
CA ALA A 96 -11.79 -15.69 8.13
C ALA A 96 -11.35 -16.30 6.79
N ILE A 97 -10.41 -17.26 6.78
CA ILE A 97 -10.04 -17.99 5.55
C ILE A 97 -11.23 -18.78 4.99
N GLN A 98 -11.99 -19.45 5.85
CA GLN A 98 -13.19 -20.18 5.42
C GLN A 98 -14.27 -19.24 4.90
N GLU A 99 -14.45 -18.07 5.51
CA GLU A 99 -15.33 -17.01 5.04
C GLU A 99 -14.88 -16.52 3.66
N VAL A 100 -13.60 -16.21 3.45
CA VAL A 100 -13.03 -15.84 2.14
C VAL A 100 -13.31 -16.88 1.06
N ARG A 101 -13.21 -18.18 1.40
CA ARG A 101 -13.46 -19.29 0.47
C ARG A 101 -14.94 -19.54 0.19
N SER A 102 -15.80 -19.25 1.15
CA SER A 102 -17.25 -19.51 1.06
C SER A 102 -18.05 -18.30 0.61
N GLN A 103 -17.52 -17.10 0.79
CA GLN A 103 -18.14 -15.87 0.33
C GLN A 103 -18.11 -15.80 -1.18
N ASN A 104 -19.27 -15.49 -1.71
CA ASN A 104 -19.44 -15.18 -3.12
C ASN A 104 -18.91 -13.76 -3.34
N THR A 105 -17.65 -13.63 -3.77
CA THR A 105 -17.00 -12.35 -4.12
C THR A 105 -17.62 -11.70 -5.37
N GLU A 106 -18.85 -12.06 -5.73
CA GLU A 106 -19.55 -11.66 -6.95
C GLU A 106 -19.75 -10.17 -7.06
N GLN A 107 -20.04 -9.49 -5.95
CA GLN A 107 -20.20 -8.04 -5.94
C GLN A 107 -18.87 -7.33 -6.23
N ALA A 108 -17.79 -7.75 -5.55
CA ALA A 108 -16.44 -7.24 -5.78
C ALA A 108 -15.98 -7.55 -7.21
N LYS A 109 -16.17 -8.79 -7.66
CA LYS A 109 -15.89 -9.24 -9.02
C LYS A 109 -16.62 -8.38 -10.05
N TYR A 110 -17.93 -8.20 -9.90
CA TYR A 110 -18.74 -7.38 -10.80
C TYR A 110 -18.23 -5.93 -10.85
N PHE A 111 -17.93 -5.33 -9.70
CA PHE A 111 -17.45 -3.96 -9.61
C PHE A 111 -16.07 -3.78 -10.29
N ILE A 112 -15.10 -4.64 -9.97
CA ILE A 112 -13.76 -4.61 -10.58
C ILE A 112 -13.84 -4.78 -12.09
N ILE A 113 -14.62 -5.77 -12.56
CA ILE A 113 -14.76 -6.07 -13.98
C ILE A 113 -15.38 -4.89 -14.72
N ASN A 114 -16.47 -4.33 -14.19
CA ASN A 114 -17.13 -3.20 -14.84
C ASN A 114 -16.24 -1.97 -14.87
N LYS A 115 -15.48 -1.70 -13.80
CA LYS A 115 -14.60 -0.52 -13.80
C LYS A 115 -13.53 -0.61 -14.90
N VAL A 116 -12.96 -1.79 -15.10
CA VAL A 116 -12.00 -2.03 -16.19
C VAL A 116 -12.67 -1.89 -17.56
N THR A 117 -13.84 -2.51 -17.76
CA THR A 117 -14.51 -2.49 -19.08
C THR A 117 -15.06 -1.11 -19.43
N GLU A 118 -15.63 -0.38 -18.47
CA GLU A 118 -16.06 1.01 -18.62
C GLU A 118 -14.89 1.91 -19.00
N THR A 119 -13.75 1.79 -18.32
CA THR A 119 -12.57 2.62 -18.64
C THR A 119 -12.06 2.36 -20.04
N ILE A 120 -12.11 1.12 -20.52
CA ILE A 120 -11.75 0.79 -21.92
C ILE A 120 -12.77 1.38 -22.89
N MET A 121 -14.07 1.32 -22.57
CA MET A 121 -15.15 1.88 -23.38
C MET A 121 -15.09 3.40 -23.48
N ASP A 122 -14.71 4.08 -22.41
CA ASP A 122 -14.53 5.53 -22.35
C ASP A 122 -13.30 5.97 -23.15
N ARG A 123 -12.25 5.13 -23.17
CA ARG A 123 -11.02 5.38 -23.93
C ARG A 123 -11.04 4.82 -25.36
N ARG A 124 -12.17 4.28 -25.83
CA ARG A 124 -12.24 3.52 -27.09
C ARG A 124 -11.81 4.34 -28.31
N GLU A 125 -12.15 5.63 -28.35
CA GLU A 125 -11.80 6.52 -29.47
C GLU A 125 -10.28 6.69 -29.55
N TYR A 126 -9.66 7.00 -28.41
CA TYR A 126 -8.20 7.12 -28.30
C TYR A 126 -7.49 5.80 -28.64
N LEU A 127 -8.00 4.67 -28.13
CA LEU A 127 -7.48 3.35 -28.45
C LEU A 127 -7.63 3.02 -29.95
N ALA A 128 -8.74 3.41 -30.59
CA ALA A 128 -8.94 3.24 -32.02
C ALA A 128 -7.94 4.07 -32.83
N GLN A 129 -7.67 5.31 -32.41
CA GLN A 129 -6.64 6.16 -33.02
C GLN A 129 -5.24 5.54 -32.88
N LEU A 130 -4.89 4.97 -31.72
CA LEU A 130 -3.63 4.25 -31.55
C LEU A 130 -3.53 3.02 -32.44
N ALA A 131 -4.60 2.23 -32.54
CA ALA A 131 -4.63 1.02 -33.36
C ALA A 131 -4.40 1.31 -34.85
N LEU A 132 -4.86 2.47 -35.33
CA LEU A 132 -4.60 2.95 -36.69
C LEU A 132 -3.14 3.32 -36.94
N ASN A 133 -2.50 3.95 -35.97
CA ASN A 133 -1.18 4.54 -36.15
C ASN A 133 -0.05 3.58 -35.79
N ASN A 134 -0.20 2.84 -34.69
CA ASN A 134 0.84 1.98 -34.14
C ASN A 134 0.26 0.85 -33.28
N LYS A 135 0.36 -0.38 -33.79
CA LYS A 135 -0.13 -1.60 -33.14
C LYS A 135 0.49 -1.85 -31.77
N TYR A 136 1.78 -1.54 -31.61
CA TYR A 136 2.49 -1.73 -30.33
C TYR A 136 2.00 -0.73 -29.29
N GLN A 137 1.79 0.53 -29.68
CA GLN A 137 1.27 1.55 -28.76
C GLN A 137 -0.17 1.24 -28.33
N PHE A 138 -1.01 0.77 -29.25
CA PHE A 138 -2.36 0.31 -28.89
C PHE A 138 -2.33 -0.84 -27.88
N GLN A 139 -1.51 -1.86 -28.13
CA GLN A 139 -1.39 -3.01 -27.25
C GLN A 139 -0.90 -2.61 -25.85
N GLU A 140 0.15 -1.78 -25.81
CA GLU A 140 0.71 -1.30 -24.55
C GLU A 140 -0.31 -0.48 -23.77
N GLU A 141 -0.97 0.48 -24.42
CA GLU A 141 -1.98 1.33 -23.78
C GLU A 141 -3.17 0.51 -23.25
N LEU A 142 -3.64 -0.48 -24.00
CA LEU A 142 -4.72 -1.36 -23.56
C LEU A 142 -4.28 -2.19 -22.34
N ASN A 143 -3.07 -2.76 -22.38
CA ASN A 143 -2.52 -3.54 -21.28
C ASN A 143 -2.34 -2.68 -20.02
N GLU A 144 -1.81 -1.47 -20.17
CA GLU A 144 -1.64 -0.53 -19.05
C GLU A 144 -2.98 -0.05 -18.51
N THR A 145 -3.99 0.16 -19.38
CA THR A 145 -5.35 0.47 -18.94
C THR A 145 -5.90 -0.65 -18.05
N VAL A 146 -5.78 -1.90 -18.48
CA VAL A 146 -6.22 -3.06 -17.70
C VAL A 146 -5.41 -3.17 -16.40
N ARG A 147 -4.08 -3.12 -16.49
CA ARG A 147 -3.17 -3.24 -15.34
C ARG A 147 -3.48 -2.22 -14.25
N ASN A 148 -3.56 -0.94 -14.62
CA ASN A 148 -3.70 0.15 -13.66
C ASN A 148 -5.07 0.13 -12.99
N ASN A 149 -6.14 -0.13 -13.76
CA ASN A 149 -7.48 -0.23 -13.18
C ASN A 149 -7.65 -1.46 -12.29
N LEU A 150 -7.16 -2.64 -12.72
CA LEU A 150 -7.16 -3.83 -11.87
C LEU A 150 -6.38 -3.60 -10.59
N SER A 151 -5.16 -3.06 -10.70
CA SER A 151 -4.31 -2.79 -9.54
C SER A 151 -5.00 -1.85 -8.55
N CYS A 152 -5.61 -0.77 -9.06
CA CYS A 152 -6.32 0.20 -8.25
C CYS A 152 -7.51 -0.42 -7.50
N GLU A 153 -8.41 -1.09 -8.23
CA GLU A 153 -9.64 -1.61 -7.65
C GLU A 153 -9.40 -2.84 -6.75
N LEU A 154 -8.45 -3.71 -7.10
CA LEU A 154 -8.03 -4.81 -6.23
C LEU A 154 -7.41 -4.29 -4.93
N LYS A 155 -6.54 -3.27 -4.99
CA LYS A 155 -5.95 -2.66 -3.79
C LYS A 155 -7.00 -2.03 -2.89
N LYS A 156 -7.97 -1.31 -3.44
CA LYS A 156 -9.08 -0.72 -2.66
C LYS A 156 -9.88 -1.81 -1.94
N TYR A 157 -10.29 -2.84 -2.67
CA TYR A 157 -11.06 -3.93 -2.10
C TYR A 157 -10.29 -4.68 -1.00
N LEU A 158 -9.01 -4.97 -1.22
CA LEU A 158 -8.18 -5.59 -0.17
C LEU A 158 -7.99 -4.67 1.03
N LYS A 159 -7.87 -3.35 0.85
CA LYS A 159 -7.81 -2.42 1.97
C LYS A 159 -9.08 -2.52 2.82
N GLU A 160 -10.25 -2.46 2.20
CA GLU A 160 -11.54 -2.59 2.89
C GLU A 160 -11.65 -3.92 3.65
N MET A 161 -11.23 -5.03 3.02
CA MET A 161 -11.24 -6.33 3.65
C MET A 161 -10.19 -6.47 4.76
N SER A 162 -9.06 -5.79 4.62
CA SER A 162 -8.03 -5.71 5.65
C SER A 162 -8.56 -4.98 6.88
N ASP A 163 -9.21 -3.84 6.69
CA ASP A 163 -9.80 -3.06 7.80
C ASP A 163 -10.84 -3.89 8.55
N LYS A 164 -11.68 -4.65 7.82
CA LYS A 164 -12.63 -5.61 8.42
C LYS A 164 -11.88 -6.70 9.20
N ALA A 165 -10.88 -7.34 8.59
CA ALA A 165 -10.14 -8.42 9.25
C ALA A 165 -9.45 -7.92 10.53
N ILE A 166 -8.79 -6.76 10.49
CA ILE A 166 -8.18 -6.13 11.66
C ILE A 166 -9.21 -5.90 12.75
N TYR A 167 -10.38 -5.37 12.41
CA TYR A 167 -11.48 -5.16 13.36
C TYR A 167 -11.96 -6.47 13.99
N ASP A 168 -12.12 -7.53 13.19
CA ASP A 168 -12.57 -8.83 13.69
C ASP A 168 -11.52 -9.45 14.64
N PHE A 169 -10.23 -9.38 14.30
CA PHE A 169 -9.15 -9.83 15.19
C PHE A 169 -9.04 -8.97 16.45
N GLN A 170 -9.16 -7.65 16.31
CA GLN A 170 -9.20 -6.72 17.44
C GLN A 170 -10.33 -7.07 18.40
N SER A 171 -11.55 -7.27 17.90
CA SER A 171 -12.71 -7.61 18.72
C SER A 171 -12.50 -8.91 19.51
N GLU A 172 -11.82 -9.88 18.92
CA GLU A 172 -11.54 -11.15 19.57
C GLU A 172 -10.53 -10.98 20.72
N ILE A 173 -9.46 -10.21 20.52
CA ILE A 173 -8.49 -9.88 21.58
C ILE A 173 -9.07 -8.95 22.63
N ASP A 174 -9.92 -8.00 22.24
CA ASP A 174 -10.58 -7.06 23.13
C ASP A 174 -11.50 -7.72 24.14
N SER A 175 -11.90 -8.97 23.88
CA SER A 175 -12.67 -9.80 24.80
C SER A 175 -11.84 -10.43 25.92
N LEU A 176 -10.51 -10.30 25.87
CA LEU A 176 -9.57 -10.71 26.91
C LEU A 176 -9.45 -9.58 27.94
N ASN A 177 -10.37 -9.58 28.90
CA ASN A 177 -10.56 -8.51 29.87
C ASN A 177 -9.29 -8.18 30.67
N PHE A 178 -8.48 -9.18 30.99
CA PHE A 178 -7.34 -9.00 31.87
C PHE A 178 -6.12 -8.41 31.13
N LEU A 179 -6.00 -8.59 29.82
CA LEU A 179 -5.07 -7.87 28.96
C LEU A 179 -5.32 -6.36 28.95
N LYS A 180 -6.58 -5.93 28.98
CA LYS A 180 -6.95 -4.50 29.10
C LYS A 180 -6.64 -3.92 30.47
N GLU A 181 -6.85 -4.70 31.53
CA GLU A 181 -6.43 -4.33 32.88
C GLU A 181 -4.89 -4.30 33.01
N PHE A 182 -4.19 -5.05 32.16
CA PHE A 182 -2.75 -5.14 32.13
C PHE A 182 -2.08 -4.00 31.37
N ASP A 183 -2.47 -3.80 30.12
CA ASP A 183 -2.02 -2.73 29.25
C ASP A 183 -3.20 -2.24 28.38
N PRO A 184 -3.86 -1.15 28.81
CA PRO A 184 -5.06 -0.63 28.14
C PRO A 184 -4.84 -0.26 26.67
N ASN A 185 -3.60 0.02 26.26
CA ASN A 185 -3.28 0.46 24.89
C ASN A 185 -2.72 -0.67 24.03
N LEU A 186 -2.51 -1.88 24.57
CA LEU A 186 -1.84 -2.96 23.84
C LEU A 186 -2.54 -3.28 22.52
N VAL A 187 -3.87 -3.42 22.54
CA VAL A 187 -4.64 -3.77 21.35
C VAL A 187 -4.64 -2.63 20.34
N ASP A 188 -4.79 -1.39 20.80
CA ASP A 188 -4.75 -0.20 19.95
C ASP A 188 -3.37 0.02 19.32
N ASP A 189 -2.28 -0.23 20.05
CA ASP A 189 -0.91 -0.15 19.53
C ASP A 189 -0.66 -1.22 18.46
N ILE A 190 -1.21 -2.43 18.64
CA ILE A 190 -1.16 -3.52 17.64
C ILE A 190 -1.89 -3.10 16.38
N VAL A 191 -3.12 -2.60 16.52
CA VAL A 191 -3.96 -2.16 15.40
C VAL A 191 -3.30 -1.01 14.66
N ALA A 192 -2.81 0.01 15.38
CA ALA A 192 -2.13 1.15 14.79
C ALA A 192 -0.86 0.74 14.03
N LYS A 193 -0.09 -0.22 14.54
CA LYS A 193 1.08 -0.77 13.83
C LYS A 193 0.66 -1.48 12.55
N ILE A 194 -0.35 -2.36 12.61
CA ILE A 194 -0.84 -3.11 11.45
C ILE A 194 -1.37 -2.15 10.38
N GLN A 195 -2.20 -1.17 10.76
CA GLN A 195 -2.73 -0.15 9.86
C GLN A 195 -1.60 0.67 9.22
N LYS A 196 -0.62 1.13 10.01
CA LYS A 196 0.56 1.86 9.51
C LYS A 196 1.39 1.02 8.55
N ASP A 197 1.54 -0.27 8.83
CA ASP A 197 2.26 -1.20 7.97
C ASP A 197 1.50 -1.38 6.64
N ILE A 198 0.18 -1.46 6.66
CA ILE A 198 -0.69 -1.57 5.46
C ILE A 198 -0.69 -0.28 4.64
N GLU A 199 -0.81 0.88 5.29
CA GLU A 199 -0.88 2.19 4.63
C GLU A 199 0.43 2.57 3.92
N LYS A 200 1.57 2.06 4.39
CA LYS A 200 2.88 2.25 3.73
C LYS A 200 3.08 1.41 2.47
N SER A 201 2.07 0.62 2.09
CA SER A 201 1.72 0.04 0.77
C SER A 201 2.77 -0.59 -0.15
N ASP A 202 4.03 -0.80 0.26
CA ASP A 202 5.00 -1.57 -0.54
C ASP A 202 5.58 -2.82 0.15
N THR A 203 5.33 -3.05 1.45
CA THR A 203 6.12 -4.04 2.21
C THR A 203 5.40 -4.98 3.20
N SER A 204 4.11 -4.80 3.50
CA SER A 204 3.46 -5.53 4.62
C SER A 204 2.43 -6.57 4.18
N ILE A 205 1.44 -6.19 3.38
CA ILE A 205 0.59 -7.15 2.67
C ILE A 205 1.36 -7.58 1.43
N ASP A 206 1.70 -8.86 1.32
CA ASP A 206 2.32 -9.41 0.13
C ASP A 206 1.35 -9.29 -1.05
N LEU A 207 1.46 -8.19 -1.80
CA LEU A 207 0.72 -7.95 -3.05
C LEU A 207 1.30 -8.79 -4.21
N GLY A 208 2.24 -9.70 -3.94
CA GLY A 208 2.82 -10.65 -4.90
C GLY A 208 1.74 -11.45 -5.65
N GLU A 209 0.70 -11.90 -4.95
CA GLU A 209 -0.43 -12.62 -5.55
C GLU A 209 -1.22 -11.74 -6.54
N ILE A 210 -1.43 -10.46 -6.20
CA ILE A 210 -2.11 -9.51 -7.10
C ILE A 210 -1.25 -9.23 -8.33
N THR A 211 0.03 -8.93 -8.12
CA THR A 211 0.94 -8.56 -9.21
C THR A 211 1.15 -9.73 -10.17
N SER A 212 1.30 -10.96 -9.65
CA SER A 212 1.38 -12.20 -10.42
C SER A 212 0.08 -12.50 -11.18
N GLY A 213 -1.08 -12.34 -10.51
CA GLY A 213 -2.40 -12.50 -11.11
C GLY A 213 -2.65 -11.54 -12.27
N ILE A 214 -2.32 -10.26 -12.07
CA ILE A 214 -2.41 -9.22 -13.11
C ILE A 214 -1.46 -9.54 -14.27
N ALA A 215 -0.22 -9.97 -14.00
CA ALA A 215 0.73 -10.35 -15.05
C ALA A 215 0.20 -11.54 -15.87
N THR A 216 -0.42 -12.52 -15.23
CA THR A 216 -1.06 -13.68 -15.88
C THR A 216 -2.22 -13.23 -16.78
N LEU A 217 -3.07 -12.34 -16.26
CA LEU A 217 -4.17 -11.74 -17.02
C LEU A 217 -3.66 -10.98 -18.25
N ILE A 218 -2.64 -10.13 -18.10
CA ILE A 218 -2.03 -9.41 -19.22
C ILE A 218 -1.46 -10.37 -20.26
N GLY A 219 -0.81 -11.45 -19.83
CA GLY A 219 -0.31 -12.50 -20.74
C GLY A 219 -1.43 -13.19 -21.55
N LEU A 220 -2.55 -13.52 -20.91
CA LEU A 220 -3.73 -14.08 -21.58
C LEU A 220 -4.35 -13.09 -22.58
N LEU A 221 -4.37 -11.81 -22.24
CA LEU A 221 -4.91 -10.76 -23.10
C LEU A 221 -4.00 -10.46 -24.29
N ALA A 222 -2.68 -10.57 -24.16
CA ALA A 222 -1.75 -10.38 -25.28
C ALA A 222 -2.06 -11.31 -26.47
N GLY A 223 -2.38 -12.59 -26.22
CA GLY A 223 -2.82 -13.52 -27.26
C GLY A 223 -4.15 -13.12 -27.91
N THR A 224 -5.05 -12.53 -27.13
CA THR A 224 -6.33 -12.01 -27.61
C THR A 224 -6.16 -10.77 -28.49
N VAL A 225 -5.31 -9.83 -28.06
CA VAL A 225 -4.97 -8.60 -28.80
C VAL A 225 -4.37 -8.93 -30.16
N GLY A 226 -3.52 -9.96 -30.27
CA GLY A 226 -2.99 -10.42 -31.56
C GLY A 226 -4.09 -10.81 -32.58
N ALA A 227 -5.12 -11.52 -32.13
CA ALA A 227 -6.25 -11.91 -32.98
C ALA A 227 -7.14 -10.70 -33.37
N ILE A 228 -7.25 -9.70 -32.51
CA ILE A 228 -7.99 -8.47 -32.77
C ILE A 228 -7.24 -7.55 -33.73
N LEU A 229 -5.92 -7.42 -33.58
CA LEU A 229 -5.07 -6.69 -34.51
C LEU A 229 -5.20 -7.23 -35.93
N LYS A 230 -5.40 -8.54 -36.09
CA LYS A 230 -5.75 -9.13 -37.38
C LYS A 230 -7.08 -8.60 -37.93
N LYS A 231 -8.14 -8.56 -37.11
CA LYS A 231 -9.44 -7.97 -37.51
C LYS A 231 -9.33 -6.48 -37.85
N VAL A 232 -8.55 -5.72 -37.10
CA VAL A 232 -8.27 -4.30 -37.38
C VAL A 232 -7.57 -4.17 -38.73
N LEU A 233 -6.59 -5.02 -39.03
CA LEU A 233 -5.94 -5.04 -40.34
C LEU A 233 -6.90 -5.43 -41.47
N ASP A 234 -7.81 -6.37 -41.24
CA ASP A 234 -8.83 -6.76 -42.21
C ASP A 234 -9.79 -5.59 -42.49
N VAL A 235 -10.21 -4.84 -41.45
CA VAL A 235 -11.00 -3.60 -41.60
C VAL A 235 -10.24 -2.56 -42.41
N LEU A 236 -8.95 -2.38 -42.14
CA LEU A 236 -8.12 -1.44 -42.88
C LEU A 236 -7.99 -1.85 -44.36
N ASN A 237 -7.69 -3.11 -44.64
CA ASN A 237 -7.56 -3.60 -46.01
C ASN A 237 -8.87 -3.58 -46.80
N ALA A 238 -10.02 -3.59 -46.12
CA ALA A 238 -11.35 -3.50 -46.73
C ALA A 238 -11.77 -2.06 -47.11
N ILE A 239 -11.05 -1.03 -46.63
CA ILE A 239 -11.34 0.37 -46.96
C ILE A 239 -10.57 0.74 -48.24
N PRO A 240 -11.24 1.04 -49.38
CA PRO A 240 -10.60 1.19 -50.70
C PRO A 240 -9.57 2.33 -50.82
N ILE A 241 -9.46 3.19 -49.81
CA ILE A 241 -8.77 4.48 -49.85
C ILE A 241 -7.44 4.44 -49.07
N ILE A 242 -7.05 3.32 -48.43
CA ILE A 242 -5.92 3.29 -47.49
C ILE A 242 -4.56 3.58 -48.11
N GLY A 243 -4.35 3.23 -49.38
CA GLY A 243 -3.14 3.66 -50.12
C GLY A 243 -2.94 5.19 -50.09
N SER A 244 -4.01 5.96 -49.87
CA SER A 244 -3.98 7.41 -49.73
C SER A 244 -3.96 7.93 -48.29
N ILE A 245 -4.26 7.16 -47.24
CA ILE A 245 -4.13 7.64 -45.84
C ILE A 245 -2.65 7.89 -45.48
N TRP A 246 -1.75 7.01 -45.92
CA TRP A 246 -0.30 7.19 -45.76
C TRP A 246 0.29 8.19 -46.78
N ASN A 247 -0.22 8.22 -48.02
CA ASN A 247 0.27 9.12 -49.07
C ASN A 247 -0.27 10.57 -48.99
N SER A 248 -1.42 10.82 -48.33
CA SER A 248 -2.06 12.14 -48.25
C SER A 248 -1.55 13.03 -47.12
N LEU A 249 -0.84 12.49 -46.12
CA LEU A 249 -0.01 13.30 -45.21
C LEU A 249 1.04 14.12 -45.99
N PHE A 250 1.38 13.70 -47.21
CA PHE A 250 2.30 14.35 -48.13
C PHE A 250 1.63 14.79 -49.46
N GLY A 251 0.30 14.70 -49.59
CA GLY A 251 -0.47 15.03 -50.80
C GLY A 251 -0.91 16.50 -50.88
N SER A 252 -0.94 17.05 -52.10
CA SER A 252 -1.03 18.49 -52.39
C SER A 252 -2.43 19.03 -52.72
N SER A 253 -3.49 18.21 -52.78
CA SER A 253 -4.85 18.66 -53.13
C SER A 253 -5.86 18.57 -51.96
N ASN A 254 -6.79 19.54 -51.89
CA ASN A 254 -7.80 19.59 -50.82
C ASN A 254 -8.78 18.41 -50.88
N ASP A 255 -9.17 17.95 -52.07
CA ASP A 255 -10.14 16.86 -52.26
C ASP A 255 -9.60 15.48 -51.80
N GLU A 256 -8.29 15.24 -51.95
CA GLU A 256 -7.64 14.03 -51.44
C GLU A 256 -7.56 14.01 -49.92
N ARG A 257 -7.37 15.18 -49.29
CA ARG A 257 -7.38 15.32 -47.83
C ARG A 257 -8.77 15.07 -47.24
N TYR A 258 -9.83 15.59 -47.85
CA TYR A 258 -11.21 15.33 -47.40
C TYR A 258 -11.58 13.84 -47.51
N LYS A 259 -11.21 13.17 -48.60
CA LYS A 259 -11.47 11.73 -48.79
C LYS A 259 -10.65 10.88 -47.80
N ALA A 260 -9.41 11.25 -47.53
CA ALA A 260 -8.56 10.57 -46.57
C ALA A 260 -9.11 10.71 -45.13
N GLU A 261 -9.59 11.89 -44.76
CA GLU A 261 -10.17 12.14 -43.44
C GLU A 261 -11.48 11.36 -43.25
N ALA A 262 -12.35 11.32 -44.26
CA ALA A 262 -13.58 10.52 -44.22
C ALA A 262 -13.28 9.01 -44.08
N ALA A 263 -12.30 8.50 -44.83
CA ALA A 263 -11.86 7.10 -44.75
C ALA A 263 -11.23 6.78 -43.38
N ARG A 264 -10.47 7.73 -42.81
CA ARG A 264 -9.90 7.61 -41.46
C ARG A 264 -11.01 7.54 -40.41
N GLN A 265 -12.01 8.42 -40.48
CA GLN A 265 -13.12 8.41 -39.54
C GLN A 265 -13.95 7.12 -39.62
N GLU A 266 -14.17 6.60 -40.83
CA GLU A 266 -14.84 5.30 -41.01
C GLU A 266 -14.03 4.16 -40.40
N ALA A 267 -12.69 4.18 -40.54
CA ALA A 267 -11.80 3.20 -39.92
C ALA A 267 -11.84 3.28 -38.38
N ILE A 268 -11.80 4.49 -37.81
CA ILE A 268 -11.93 4.72 -36.36
C ILE A 268 -13.24 4.11 -35.85
N TYR A 269 -14.37 4.44 -36.49
CA TYR A 269 -15.69 3.94 -36.08
C TYR A 269 -15.77 2.40 -36.09
N LYS A 270 -15.23 1.74 -37.13
CA LYS A 270 -15.21 0.27 -37.20
C LYS A 270 -14.30 -0.35 -36.14
N ILE A 271 -13.17 0.29 -35.82
CA ILE A 271 -12.27 -0.18 -34.76
C ILE A 271 -12.91 0.01 -33.40
N GLU A 272 -13.59 1.13 -33.14
CA GLU A 272 -14.37 1.33 -31.90
C GLU A 272 -15.41 0.24 -31.69
N ASP A 273 -16.13 -0.17 -32.75
CA ASP A 273 -17.12 -1.25 -32.68
C ASP A 273 -16.46 -2.60 -32.33
N ILE A 274 -15.27 -2.88 -32.89
CA ILE A 274 -14.46 -4.05 -32.52
C ILE A 274 -14.01 -3.97 -31.06
N ILE A 275 -13.55 -2.81 -30.60
CA ILE A 275 -13.19 -2.58 -29.19
C ILE A 275 -14.38 -2.92 -28.29
N ALA A 276 -15.54 -2.37 -28.58
CA ALA A 276 -16.75 -2.55 -27.77
C ALA A 276 -17.27 -3.99 -27.77
N LYS A 277 -17.31 -4.66 -28.93
CA LYS A 277 -17.96 -5.97 -29.06
C LYS A 277 -17.01 -7.15 -28.82
N ASP A 278 -15.77 -7.06 -29.29
CA ASP A 278 -14.82 -8.17 -29.22
C ASP A 278 -13.86 -8.01 -28.04
N ILE A 279 -13.22 -6.85 -27.90
CA ILE A 279 -12.14 -6.66 -26.91
C ILE A 279 -12.72 -6.67 -25.51
N VAL A 280 -13.70 -5.81 -25.27
CA VAL A 280 -14.35 -5.69 -23.96
C VAL A 280 -14.96 -7.02 -23.53
N MET A 281 -15.61 -7.76 -24.44
CA MET A 281 -16.19 -9.07 -24.12
C MET A 281 -15.12 -10.08 -23.69
N LYS A 282 -14.00 -10.17 -24.41
CA LYS A 282 -12.93 -11.11 -24.06
C LYS A 282 -12.18 -10.73 -22.80
N ILE A 283 -11.96 -9.43 -22.57
CA ILE A 283 -11.43 -8.93 -21.31
C ILE A 283 -12.37 -9.34 -20.18
N LYS A 284 -13.66 -9.04 -20.31
CA LYS A 284 -14.67 -9.43 -19.33
C LYS A 284 -14.62 -10.92 -19.01
N SER A 285 -14.68 -11.81 -20.00
CA SER A 285 -14.60 -13.26 -19.77
C SER A 285 -13.29 -13.71 -19.10
N SER A 286 -12.17 -13.07 -19.44
CA SER A 286 -10.87 -13.40 -18.82
C SER A 286 -10.83 -12.98 -17.36
N LEU A 287 -11.35 -11.78 -17.06
CA LEU A 287 -11.47 -11.28 -15.70
C LEU A 287 -12.45 -12.11 -14.86
N GLU A 288 -13.61 -12.47 -15.41
CA GLU A 288 -14.60 -13.33 -14.73
C GLU A 288 -13.99 -14.66 -14.26
N ARG A 289 -13.01 -15.18 -15.02
CA ARG A 289 -12.35 -16.45 -14.72
C ARG A 289 -11.21 -16.33 -13.70
N GLU A 290 -10.38 -15.29 -13.78
CA GLU A 290 -9.18 -15.21 -12.94
C GLU A 290 -9.35 -14.35 -11.69
N ILE A 291 -10.19 -13.31 -11.71
CA ILE A 291 -10.38 -12.42 -10.55
C ILE A 291 -10.76 -13.17 -9.27
N PRO A 292 -11.66 -14.17 -9.30
CA PRO A 292 -11.99 -14.93 -8.09
C PRO A 292 -10.75 -15.57 -7.45
N LYS A 293 -9.87 -16.19 -8.24
CA LYS A 293 -8.66 -16.84 -7.73
C LYS A 293 -7.67 -15.84 -7.15
N ILE A 294 -7.46 -14.73 -7.86
CA ILE A 294 -6.56 -13.66 -7.43
C ILE A 294 -7.05 -13.09 -6.10
N LEU A 295 -8.35 -12.80 -5.99
CA LEU A 295 -8.96 -12.29 -4.76
C LEU A 295 -8.85 -13.30 -3.62
N THR A 296 -9.20 -14.57 -3.83
CA THR A 296 -9.12 -15.59 -2.79
C THR A 296 -7.69 -15.73 -2.27
N ASN A 297 -6.69 -15.87 -3.14
CA ASN A 297 -5.29 -16.00 -2.72
C ASN A 297 -4.81 -14.76 -1.95
N ALA A 298 -5.09 -13.56 -2.47
CA ALA A 298 -4.66 -12.32 -1.85
C ALA A 298 -5.32 -12.11 -0.48
N LEU A 299 -6.61 -12.43 -0.35
CA LEU A 299 -7.34 -12.35 0.92
C LEU A 299 -6.82 -13.37 1.94
N GLU A 300 -6.55 -14.61 1.52
CA GLU A 300 -5.97 -15.63 2.41
C GLU A 300 -4.58 -15.20 2.94
N SER A 301 -3.74 -14.69 2.05
CA SER A 301 -2.42 -14.15 2.42
C SER A 301 -2.55 -12.96 3.38
N MET A 302 -3.42 -12.00 3.06
CA MET A 302 -3.70 -10.84 3.92
C MET A 302 -4.15 -11.26 5.33
N VAL A 303 -5.13 -12.16 5.44
CA VAL A 303 -5.62 -12.67 6.73
C VAL A 303 -4.51 -13.36 7.51
N ALA A 304 -3.68 -14.18 6.84
CA ALA A 304 -2.55 -14.86 7.48
C ALA A 304 -1.52 -13.86 8.02
N THR A 305 -1.21 -12.82 7.26
CA THR A 305 -0.28 -11.75 7.68
C THR A 305 -0.82 -10.98 8.88
N ILE A 306 -2.09 -10.57 8.86
CA ILE A 306 -2.72 -9.86 9.99
C ILE A 306 -2.68 -10.74 11.24
N ALA A 307 -3.10 -12.02 11.13
CA ALA A 307 -3.05 -12.95 12.25
C ALA A 307 -1.63 -13.13 12.80
N ASN A 308 -0.62 -13.19 11.92
CA ASN A 308 0.78 -13.29 12.34
C ASN A 308 1.25 -12.02 13.08
N GLU A 309 0.87 -10.83 12.64
CA GLU A 309 1.20 -9.58 13.34
C GLU A 309 0.57 -9.55 14.75
N PHE A 310 -0.71 -9.90 14.88
CA PHE A 310 -1.36 -10.04 16.20
C PHE A 310 -0.60 -11.04 17.09
N ASN A 311 -0.26 -12.22 16.56
CA ASN A 311 0.50 -13.24 17.29
C ASN A 311 1.90 -12.76 17.70
N GLN A 312 2.62 -12.03 16.85
CA GLN A 312 3.94 -11.50 17.20
C GLN A 312 3.87 -10.51 18.36
N GLN A 313 2.85 -9.66 18.38
CA GLN A 313 2.67 -8.67 19.42
C GLN A 313 2.23 -9.30 20.76
N LEU A 314 1.29 -10.25 20.72
CA LEU A 314 0.93 -11.05 21.90
C LEU A 314 2.14 -11.81 22.46
N LYS A 315 3.00 -12.35 21.59
CA LYS A 315 4.22 -13.03 22.01
C LYS A 315 5.21 -12.09 22.69
N SER A 316 5.37 -10.87 22.18
CA SER A 316 6.20 -9.86 22.82
C SER A 316 5.67 -9.52 24.23
N ALA A 317 4.36 -9.33 24.37
CA ALA A 317 3.72 -9.11 25.67
C ALA A 317 3.93 -10.31 26.63
N GLN A 318 3.77 -11.53 26.13
CA GLN A 318 3.99 -12.75 26.93
C GLN A 318 5.44 -12.86 27.43
N THR A 319 6.42 -12.59 26.56
CA THR A 319 7.83 -12.62 26.94
C THR A 319 8.12 -11.60 28.04
N ALA A 320 7.64 -10.36 27.89
CA ALA A 320 7.83 -9.33 28.92
C ALA A 320 7.25 -9.73 30.30
N GLN A 321 6.14 -10.47 30.31
CA GLN A 321 5.54 -10.99 31.55
C GLN A 321 6.32 -12.16 32.14
N LYS A 322 6.77 -13.11 31.30
CA LYS A 322 7.62 -14.23 31.74
C LYS A 322 8.93 -13.74 32.34
N ASP A 323 9.56 -12.75 31.72
CA ASP A 323 10.78 -12.12 32.22
C ASP A 323 10.54 -11.45 33.58
N ALA A 324 9.43 -10.71 33.73
CA ALA A 324 9.06 -10.09 35.00
C ALA A 324 8.82 -11.14 36.11
N LEU A 325 8.12 -12.24 35.79
CA LEU A 325 7.86 -13.33 36.72
C LEU A 325 9.15 -14.06 37.13
N GLU A 326 10.06 -14.28 36.19
CA GLU A 326 11.36 -14.89 36.46
C GLU A 326 12.21 -14.01 37.39
N VAL A 327 12.25 -12.69 37.15
CA VAL A 327 12.92 -11.73 38.04
C VAL A 327 12.29 -11.77 39.44
N LYS A 328 10.96 -11.83 39.53
CA LYS A 328 10.25 -11.92 40.81
C LYS A 328 10.57 -13.18 41.59
N ASN A 329 10.67 -14.32 40.91
CA ASN A 329 10.92 -15.62 41.53
C ASN A 329 12.38 -15.81 41.98
N LYS A 330 13.33 -15.03 41.43
CA LYS A 330 14.76 -15.16 41.74
C LYS A 330 15.21 -14.39 42.98
N ASP A 331 14.74 -13.15 43.23
CA ASP A 331 15.08 -12.45 44.48
C ASP A 331 14.23 -11.19 44.75
N ARG A 332 13.48 -11.16 45.87
CA ARG A 332 12.56 -10.04 46.19
C ARG A 332 13.30 -8.72 46.46
N ALA A 333 14.51 -8.79 47.04
CA ALA A 333 15.36 -7.63 47.29
C ALA A 333 15.98 -7.05 46.00
N SER A 334 16.14 -7.86 44.95
CA SER A 334 16.63 -7.41 43.65
C SER A 334 15.56 -6.61 42.87
N ILE A 335 14.27 -6.88 43.09
CA ILE A 335 13.18 -6.18 42.39
C ILE A 335 13.16 -4.70 42.75
N GLU A 336 13.26 -4.37 44.04
CA GLU A 336 13.24 -2.99 44.53
C GLU A 336 14.46 -2.21 44.02
N GLN A 337 15.62 -2.86 43.94
CA GLN A 337 16.83 -2.30 43.38
C GLN A 337 16.72 -2.10 41.85
N ASN A 338 16.11 -3.03 41.13
CA ASN A 338 15.88 -2.92 39.69
C ASN A 338 14.87 -1.81 39.35
N ILE A 339 13.80 -1.67 40.13
CA ILE A 339 12.84 -0.57 39.99
C ILE A 339 13.54 0.77 40.21
N GLN A 340 14.33 0.91 41.28
CA GLN A 340 15.10 2.13 41.54
C GLN A 340 16.10 2.47 40.43
N GLN A 341 16.74 1.47 39.83
CA GLN A 341 17.62 1.68 38.67
C GLN A 341 16.83 2.18 37.45
N LEU A 342 15.69 1.57 37.14
CA LEU A 342 14.85 1.99 36.02
C LEU A 342 14.27 3.40 36.23
N GLU A 343 13.85 3.75 37.46
CA GLU A 343 13.41 5.11 37.82
C GLU A 343 14.56 6.13 37.69
N THR A 344 15.78 5.72 38.01
CA THR A 344 16.98 6.54 37.82
C THR A 344 17.24 6.78 36.33
N VAL A 345 17.16 5.74 35.49
CA VAL A 345 17.31 5.86 34.04
C VAL A 345 16.21 6.75 33.46
N LEU A 346 14.97 6.62 33.93
CA LEU A 346 13.86 7.46 33.49
C LEU A 346 14.08 8.94 33.83
N SER A 347 14.60 9.20 35.03
CA SER A 347 14.99 10.55 35.48
C SER A 347 16.13 11.12 34.64
N GLN A 348 17.13 10.30 34.30
CA GLN A 348 18.21 10.69 33.39
C GLN A 348 17.71 10.98 31.97
N LEU A 349 16.80 10.15 31.46
CA LEU A 349 16.16 10.34 30.15
C LEU A 349 15.41 11.67 30.12
N ALA A 350 14.63 11.97 31.16
CA ALA A 350 13.89 13.24 31.29
C ALA A 350 14.84 14.44 31.37
N ASN A 351 15.96 14.32 32.08
CA ASN A 351 16.98 15.37 32.13
C ASN A 351 17.64 15.59 30.76
N LEU A 352 17.96 14.51 30.02
CA LEU A 352 18.50 14.60 28.66
C LEU A 352 17.50 15.30 27.72
N LYS A 353 16.21 14.96 27.79
CA LYS A 353 15.17 15.68 27.05
C LYS A 353 15.14 17.16 27.40
N GLN A 354 15.15 17.52 28.69
CA GLN A 354 15.16 18.92 29.10
C GLN A 354 16.42 19.68 28.69
N GLN A 355 17.56 18.99 28.61
CA GLN A 355 18.86 19.59 28.30
C GLN A 355 19.05 19.78 26.78
N TYR A 356 18.56 18.85 25.96
CA TYR A 356 18.91 18.78 24.54
C TYR A 356 17.72 18.90 23.58
N LEU A 357 16.47 18.70 24.04
CA LEU A 357 15.27 18.67 23.19
C LEU A 357 14.25 19.79 23.54
N LYS A 358 14.73 20.91 24.11
CA LYS A 358 13.91 22.13 24.34
C LYS A 358 13.90 23.08 23.15
#